data_AF-A0A8S3EK46-F1
#
_entry.id   AF-A0A8S3EK46-F1
#
_cell.length_a   1.000
_cell.length_b   1.000
_cell.length_c   1.000
_cell.angle_alpha   90.00
_cell.angle_beta   90.00
_cell.angle_gamma   90.00
#
_symmetry.space_group_name_H-M   'P 1'
#
loop_
_entity.id
_entity.type
_entity.pdbx_description
1 polymer ?
#
loop_
_entity_poly.entity_id
_entity_poly.type
_entity_poly.pdbx_seq_one_letter_code
_entity_poly.pdbx_strand_id
1 'polypeptide(L)'
;TGNKITHSFRQLLLTRCQKEFENDYRQEIGYEKKKVDVDAITDEKLQKEESEKLEENLSKAKRKKLGNIFFIGELFKLQMLTDLIMYDCIDYLLRDKTDEESLECLCKLLNTIGKELDLKTSDKAAANRKVLERNYTDLFSITTHRQTSARLRFMIQDVMDLRKANWVARRAEAKPTTIDEIHEQERLKREQQERDQERDKALRRESNRGGNNSYGHNSQQYTGGRGSGMKQQSNRADDEQSGNRFNVNSVRQLQKIDRRNEGPLVKYIS
;
A
#
# COMPACT_ATOMS: atom_id res chain seq x y z
N THR A 1 54.74 -0.15 4.34
CA THR A 1 53.88 -0.83 3.35
C THR A 1 52.46 -0.37 3.58
N GLY A 2 51.95 0.50 2.70
CA GLY A 2 50.62 1.10 2.85
C GLY A 2 49.53 0.11 2.46
N ASN A 3 48.67 -0.26 3.41
CA ASN A 3 47.44 -0.99 3.14
C ASN A 3 46.52 -0.08 2.30
N LYS A 4 46.44 -0.34 0.98
CA LYS A 4 45.37 0.22 0.16
C LYS A 4 44.06 -0.46 0.60
N ILE A 5 43.26 0.25 1.40
CA ILE A 5 41.89 -0.16 1.70
C ILE A 5 41.10 -0.03 0.38
N THR A 6 40.99 -1.12 -0.36
CA THR A 6 40.11 -1.20 -1.53
C THR A 6 38.69 -1.37 -1.02
N HIS A 7 37.96 -0.26 -0.86
CA HIS A 7 36.53 -0.36 -0.58
C HIS A 7 35.82 -0.93 -1.80
N SER A 8 35.06 -2.01 -1.62
CA SER A 8 34.18 -2.49 -2.69
C SER A 8 33.13 -1.42 -3.01
N PHE A 9 32.64 -1.36 -4.24
CA PHE A 9 31.57 -0.42 -4.62
C PHE A 9 30.36 -0.54 -3.67
N ARG A 10 30.05 -1.75 -3.21
CA ARG A 10 29.06 -2.03 -2.17
C ARG A 10 29.37 -1.30 -0.85
N GLN A 11 30.60 -1.38 -0.34
CA GLN A 11 30.99 -0.68 0.88
C GLN A 11 30.94 0.85 0.73
N LEU A 12 31.31 1.39 -0.43
CA LEU A 12 31.24 2.82 -0.69
C LEU A 12 29.79 3.31 -0.71
N LEU A 13 28.91 2.56 -1.40
CA LEU A 13 27.48 2.85 -1.45
C LEU A 13 26.85 2.79 -0.05
N LEU A 14 27.14 1.74 0.71
CA LEU A 14 26.67 1.57 2.09
C LEU A 14 27.11 2.72 2.99
N THR A 15 28.40 3.08 2.92
CA THR A 15 28.96 4.20 3.70
C THR A 15 28.27 5.52 3.34
N ARG A 16 27.98 5.74 2.04
CA ARG A 16 27.32 6.95 1.57
C ARG A 16 25.86 7.00 2.03
N CYS A 17 25.11 5.90 1.88
CA CYS A 17 23.74 5.77 2.38
C CYS A 17 23.69 6.03 3.89
N GLN A 18 24.66 5.52 4.65
CA GLN A 18 24.72 5.73 6.08
C GLN A 18 24.92 7.18 6.48
N LYS A 19 25.88 7.86 5.85
CA LYS A 19 26.11 9.28 6.12
C LYS A 19 24.89 10.14 5.84
N GLU A 20 24.15 9.84 4.77
CA GLU A 20 22.94 10.58 4.42
C GLU A 20 21.82 10.35 5.45
N PHE A 21 21.58 9.11 5.88
CA PHE A 21 20.54 8.80 6.87
C PHE A 21 20.81 9.46 8.24
N GLU A 22 22.05 9.38 8.72
CA GLU A 22 22.43 10.02 9.98
C GLU A 22 22.37 11.55 9.89
N ASN A 23 22.64 12.13 8.72
CA ASN A 23 22.52 13.56 8.50
C ASN A 23 21.06 14.00 8.57
N ASP A 24 20.15 13.24 7.96
CA ASP A 24 18.72 13.51 8.01
C ASP A 24 18.18 13.44 9.45
N TYR A 25 18.69 12.53 10.31
CA TYR A 25 18.35 12.48 11.74
C TYR A 25 18.87 13.69 12.53
N ARG A 26 20.11 14.13 12.27
CA ARG A 26 20.68 15.34 12.90
C ARG A 26 19.90 16.60 12.52
N GLN A 27 19.41 16.69 11.29
CA GLN A 27 18.58 17.80 10.85
C GLN A 27 17.25 17.85 11.61
N GLU A 28 16.61 16.69 11.85
CA GLU A 28 15.35 16.58 12.60
C GLU A 28 15.44 17.17 14.01
N ILE A 29 16.52 16.87 14.76
CA ILE A 29 16.78 17.46 16.07
C ILE A 29 16.97 18.98 15.98
N GLY A 30 17.63 19.45 14.92
CA GLY A 30 17.83 20.87 14.67
C GLY A 30 16.54 21.64 14.38
N TYR A 31 15.55 20.99 13.77
CA TYR A 31 14.26 21.61 13.47
C TYR A 31 13.40 21.81 14.71
N GLU A 32 13.38 20.86 15.65
CA GLU A 32 12.61 21.00 16.89
C GLU A 32 13.07 22.23 17.70
N LYS A 33 14.39 22.45 17.77
CA LYS A 33 14.97 23.64 18.40
C LYS A 33 14.58 24.92 17.68
N LYS A 34 14.69 24.94 16.34
CA LYS A 34 14.31 26.10 15.52
C LYS A 34 12.83 26.44 15.63
N LYS A 35 11.96 25.44 15.78
CA LYS A 35 10.52 25.65 15.97
C LYS A 35 10.26 26.41 17.28
N VAL A 36 10.90 26.00 18.37
CA VAL A 36 10.81 26.72 19.67
C VAL A 36 11.32 28.15 19.52
N ASP A 37 12.42 28.36 18.81
CA ASP A 37 12.99 29.70 18.59
C ASP A 37 12.03 30.60 17.77
N VAL A 38 11.37 30.06 16.74
CA VAL A 38 10.37 30.78 15.92
C VAL A 38 9.09 31.09 16.73
N ASP A 39 8.61 30.12 17.51
CA ASP A 39 7.43 30.29 18.36
C ASP A 39 7.65 31.36 19.46
N ALA A 40 8.91 31.61 19.84
CA ALA A 40 9.29 32.63 20.82
C ALA A 40 9.41 34.07 20.24
N ILE A 41 9.29 34.25 18.92
CA ILE A 41 9.34 35.58 18.29
C ILE A 41 8.06 36.35 18.63
N THR A 42 8.21 37.55 19.21
CA THR A 42 7.08 38.42 19.61
C THR A 42 6.53 39.28 18.48
N ASP A 43 7.32 39.56 17.45
CA ASP A 43 6.86 40.28 16.26
C ASP A 43 6.08 39.32 15.35
N GLU A 44 4.77 39.53 15.21
CA GLU A 44 3.89 38.66 14.43
C GLU A 44 4.30 38.53 12.96
N LYS A 45 4.84 39.60 12.36
CA LYS A 45 5.23 39.60 10.94
C LYS A 45 6.51 38.78 10.74
N LEU A 46 7.50 38.98 11.62
CA LEU A 46 8.74 38.20 11.59
C LEU A 46 8.52 36.73 11.97
N GLN A 47 7.64 36.47 12.95
CA GLN A 47 7.26 35.12 13.34
C GLN A 47 6.64 34.37 12.16
N LYS A 48 5.71 35.01 11.43
CA LYS A 48 5.09 34.42 10.25
C LYS A 48 6.12 34.12 9.16
N GLU A 49 7.01 35.06 8.84
CA GLU A 49 8.03 34.88 7.80
C GLU A 49 9.01 33.74 8.14
N GLU A 50 9.51 33.68 9.37
CA GLU A 50 10.41 32.61 9.79
C GLU A 50 9.69 31.25 9.94
N SER A 51 8.39 31.25 10.30
CA SER A 51 7.57 30.03 10.33
C SER A 51 7.34 29.46 8.93
N GLU A 52 6.98 30.28 7.95
CA GLU A 52 6.83 29.86 6.54
C GLU A 52 8.15 29.29 5.99
N LYS A 53 9.27 29.95 6.27
CA LYS A 53 10.61 29.51 5.88
C LYS A 53 11.02 28.21 6.57
N LEU A 54 10.65 28.02 7.84
CA LEU A 54 10.87 26.78 8.57
C LEU A 54 10.07 25.64 7.96
N GLU A 55 8.79 25.87 7.65
CA GLU A 55 7.89 24.90 7.01
C GLU A 55 8.39 24.50 5.61
N GLU A 56 8.85 25.46 4.79
CA GLU A 56 9.42 25.17 3.47
C GLU A 56 10.67 24.29 3.59
N ASN A 57 11.56 24.60 4.54
CA ASN A 57 12.76 23.81 4.79
C ASN A 57 12.44 22.41 5.29
N LEU A 58 11.42 22.27 6.15
CA LEU A 58 10.91 20.98 6.62
C LEU A 58 10.33 20.15 5.47
N SER A 59 9.52 20.76 4.60
CA SER A 59 8.95 20.08 3.43
C SER A 59 10.04 19.57 2.48
N LYS A 60 11.08 20.39 2.21
CA LYS A 60 12.24 19.99 1.40
C LYS A 60 13.01 18.82 2.04
N ALA A 61 13.28 18.90 3.34
CA ALA A 61 13.97 17.83 4.06
C ALA A 61 13.16 16.53 4.07
N LYS A 62 11.85 16.61 4.32
CA LYS A 62 10.93 15.47 4.30
C LYS A 62 10.91 14.80 2.91
N ARG A 63 10.79 15.58 1.83
CA ARG A 63 10.82 15.04 0.47
C ARG A 63 12.12 14.30 0.17
N LYS A 64 13.26 14.86 0.56
CA LYS A 64 14.57 14.20 0.43
C LYS A 64 14.60 12.89 1.22
N LYS A 65 14.11 12.90 2.45
CA LYS A 65 14.09 11.73 3.33
C LYS A 65 13.19 10.60 2.80
N LEU A 66 11.98 10.92 2.33
CA LEU A 66 11.10 9.93 1.70
C LEU A 66 11.73 9.35 0.43
N GLY A 67 12.37 10.19 -0.40
CA GLY A 67 13.14 9.73 -1.56
C GLY A 67 14.30 8.80 -1.18
N ASN A 68 15.04 9.12 -0.12
CA ASN A 68 16.11 8.27 0.42
C ASN A 68 15.57 6.91 0.88
N ILE A 69 14.41 6.88 1.56
CA ILE A 69 13.79 5.62 2.00
C ILE A 69 13.38 4.75 0.81
N PHE A 70 12.80 5.33 -0.25
CA PHE A 70 12.52 4.59 -1.49
C PHE A 70 13.79 4.03 -2.12
N PHE A 71 14.84 4.86 -2.21
CA PHE A 71 16.12 4.43 -2.76
C PHE A 71 16.73 3.26 -1.96
N ILE A 72 16.66 3.33 -0.63
CA ILE A 72 17.07 2.23 0.27
C ILE A 72 16.26 0.96 -0.03
N GLY A 73 14.95 1.09 -0.24
CA GLY A 73 14.09 -0.04 -0.65
C GLY A 73 14.58 -0.72 -1.94
N GLU A 74 14.92 0.06 -2.96
CA GLU A 74 15.48 -0.48 -4.21
C GLU A 74 16.83 -1.18 -3.99
N LEU A 75 17.70 -0.64 -3.15
CA LEU A 75 18.97 -1.28 -2.80
C LEU A 75 18.77 -2.59 -2.02
N PHE A 76 17.78 -2.64 -1.14
CA PHE A 76 17.41 -3.86 -0.43
C PHE A 76 16.93 -4.95 -1.38
N LYS A 77 16.09 -4.59 -2.36
CA LYS A 77 15.63 -5.48 -3.43
C LYS A 77 16.79 -6.07 -4.25
N LEU A 78 17.85 -5.29 -4.45
CA LEU A 78 19.09 -5.74 -5.10
C LEU A 78 20.03 -6.56 -4.19
N GLN A 79 19.57 -6.99 -3.01
CA GLN A 79 20.37 -7.74 -2.03
C GLN A 79 21.63 -7.02 -1.54
N MET A 80 21.67 -5.70 -1.65
CA MET A 80 22.83 -4.91 -1.22
C MET A 80 22.78 -4.58 0.27
N LEU A 81 21.57 -4.57 0.85
CA LEU A 81 21.27 -4.22 2.24
C LEU A 81 20.69 -5.40 3.03
N THR A 82 20.82 -5.32 4.35
CA THR A 82 20.15 -6.22 5.29
C THR A 82 18.68 -5.84 5.49
N ASP A 83 17.86 -6.75 6.00
CA ASP A 83 16.46 -6.49 6.35
C ASP A 83 16.31 -5.57 7.56
N LEU A 84 17.32 -5.49 8.42
CA LEU A 84 17.30 -4.67 9.64
C LEU A 84 17.01 -3.19 9.36
N ILE A 85 17.66 -2.62 8.35
CA ILE A 85 17.44 -1.21 7.98
C ILE A 85 16.03 -0.99 7.42
N MET A 86 15.41 -2.01 6.83
CA MET A 86 14.03 -1.90 6.34
C MET A 86 13.02 -1.82 7.49
N TYR A 87 13.22 -2.56 8.57
CA TYR A 87 12.36 -2.43 9.75
C TYR A 87 12.46 -1.01 10.34
N ASP A 88 13.66 -0.43 10.41
CA ASP A 88 13.84 0.94 10.90
C ASP A 88 13.17 1.97 9.98
N CYS A 89 13.24 1.79 8.65
CA CYS A 89 12.54 2.64 7.70
C CYS A 89 11.02 2.54 7.86
N ILE A 90 10.48 1.33 8.05
CA ILE A 90 9.04 1.11 8.26
C ILE A 90 8.59 1.74 9.58
N ASP A 91 9.36 1.54 10.66
CA ASP A 91 9.10 2.14 11.97
C ASP A 91 9.12 3.67 11.91
N TYR A 92 10.06 4.24 11.16
CA TYR A 92 10.12 5.68 10.93
C TYR A 92 8.86 6.21 10.24
N LEU A 93 8.41 5.54 9.16
CA LEU A 93 7.21 5.94 8.42
C LEU A 93 5.91 5.74 9.22
N LEU A 94 5.90 4.83 10.21
CA LEU A 94 4.76 4.59 11.10
C LEU A 94 4.76 5.45 12.36
N ARG A 95 5.80 6.26 12.59
CA ARG A 95 5.95 7.06 13.81
C ARG A 95 4.81 8.07 13.98
N ASP A 96 4.40 8.72 12.88
CA ASP A 96 3.23 9.58 12.83
C ASP A 96 2.13 8.91 11.98
N LYS A 97 1.13 8.35 12.66
CA LYS A 97 0.01 7.66 12.03
C LYS A 97 -1.00 8.59 11.34
N THR A 98 -0.84 9.90 11.50
CA THR A 98 -1.67 10.92 10.85
C THR A 98 -1.02 11.50 9.61
N ASP A 99 0.28 11.27 9.41
CA ASP A 99 1.03 11.74 8.25
C ASP A 99 0.75 10.88 7.01
N GLU A 100 -0.21 11.31 6.20
CA GLU A 100 -0.63 10.58 5.00
C GLU A 100 0.50 10.40 3.98
N GLU A 101 1.42 11.36 3.85
CA GLU A 101 2.52 11.25 2.89
C GLU A 101 3.50 10.12 3.27
N SER A 102 3.82 10.01 4.56
CA SER A 102 4.69 8.94 5.06
C SER A 102 4.02 7.57 4.94
N LEU A 103 2.72 7.49 5.21
CA LEU A 103 1.95 6.25 5.06
C LEU A 103 1.78 5.85 3.59
N GLU A 104 1.58 6.80 2.68
CA GLU A 104 1.57 6.52 1.24
C GLU A 104 2.94 6.02 0.76
N CYS A 105 4.03 6.66 1.25
CA CYS A 105 5.39 6.22 1.02
C CYS A 105 5.59 4.76 1.49
N LEU A 106 5.12 4.43 2.70
CA LEU A 106 5.19 3.09 3.26
C LEU A 106 4.44 2.07 2.39
N CYS A 107 3.23 2.38 1.94
CA CYS A 107 2.46 1.45 1.10
C CYS A 107 3.18 1.13 -0.21
N LYS A 108 3.74 2.15 -0.88
CA LYS A 108 4.53 1.98 -2.11
C LYS A 108 5.82 1.20 -1.86
N LEU A 109 6.50 1.47 -0.74
CA LEU A 109 7.70 0.74 -0.33
C LEU A 109 7.38 -0.75 -0.12
N LEU A 110 6.33 -1.07 0.64
CA LEU A 110 5.90 -2.45 0.92
C LEU A 110 5.44 -3.17 -0.36
N ASN A 111 4.80 -2.50 -1.31
CA ASN A 111 4.51 -3.09 -2.61
C ASN A 111 5.78 -3.50 -3.38
N THR A 112 6.88 -2.79 -3.17
CA THR A 112 8.15 -3.03 -3.87
C THR A 112 8.98 -4.13 -3.19
N ILE A 113 9.09 -4.07 -1.86
CA ILE A 113 10.02 -4.91 -1.09
C ILE A 113 9.34 -5.93 -0.17
N GLY A 114 8.02 -5.89 -0.01
CA GLY A 114 7.32 -6.63 1.04
C GLY A 114 7.45 -8.14 0.93
N LYS A 115 7.42 -8.69 -0.29
CA LYS A 115 7.65 -10.12 -0.54
C LYS A 115 9.02 -10.57 -0.04
N GLU A 116 10.05 -9.82 -0.41
CA GLU A 116 11.43 -10.13 -0.06
C GLU A 116 11.70 -9.93 1.43
N LEU A 117 11.06 -8.93 2.03
CA LEU A 117 11.10 -8.69 3.46
C LEU A 117 10.48 -9.85 4.24
N ASP A 118 9.28 -10.31 3.88
CA ASP A 118 8.62 -11.44 4.54
C ASP A 118 9.46 -12.74 4.44
N LEU A 119 10.04 -13.03 3.27
CA LEU A 119 10.91 -14.20 3.07
C LEU A 119 12.17 -14.14 3.96
N LYS A 120 12.86 -13.00 4.00
CA LYS A 120 14.04 -12.85 4.88
C LYS A 120 13.67 -12.88 6.36
N THR A 121 12.46 -12.45 6.71
CA THR A 121 11.95 -12.47 8.07
C THR A 121 11.61 -13.89 8.53
N SER A 122 11.08 -14.74 7.63
CA SER A 122 10.73 -16.13 7.96
C SER A 122 11.93 -16.99 8.30
N ASP A 123 13.09 -16.69 7.71
CA ASP A 123 14.33 -17.45 7.89
C ASP A 123 15.13 -17.04 9.13
N LYS A 124 14.77 -15.91 9.77
CA LYS A 124 15.53 -15.29 10.87
C LYS A 124 14.79 -15.35 12.22
N ALA A 125 15.48 -14.90 13.27
CA ALA A 125 15.04 -14.94 14.66
C ALA A 125 13.62 -14.41 14.88
N ALA A 126 12.89 -15.04 15.81
CA ALA A 126 11.50 -14.72 16.18
C ALA A 126 11.26 -13.24 16.57
N ALA A 127 12.31 -12.48 16.91
CA ALA A 127 12.22 -11.06 17.23
C ALA A 127 11.87 -10.19 16.02
N ASN A 128 12.53 -10.37 14.86
CA ASN A 128 12.28 -9.55 13.67
C ASN A 128 10.88 -9.79 13.11
N ARG A 129 10.41 -11.05 13.17
CA ARG A 129 9.03 -11.38 12.84
C ARG A 129 8.03 -10.63 13.71
N LYS A 130 8.26 -10.55 15.02
CA LYS A 130 7.38 -9.78 15.93
C LYS A 130 7.36 -8.29 15.58
N VAL A 131 8.49 -7.70 15.19
CA VAL A 131 8.56 -6.30 14.75
C VAL A 131 7.71 -6.11 13.50
N LEU A 132 7.85 -6.98 12.50
CA LEU A 132 7.07 -6.89 11.27
C LEU A 132 5.56 -7.06 11.52
N GLU A 133 5.16 -8.05 12.34
CA GLU A 133 3.75 -8.23 12.70
C GLU A 133 3.18 -7.04 13.47
N ARG A 134 3.96 -6.41 14.37
CA ARG A 134 3.57 -5.17 15.04
C ARG A 134 3.28 -4.07 14.02
N ASN A 135 4.15 -3.89 13.04
CA ASN A 135 4.00 -2.85 12.01
C ASN A 135 2.74 -3.05 11.17
N TYR A 136 2.40 -4.29 10.80
CA TYR A 136 1.14 -4.60 10.13
C TYR A 136 -0.08 -4.44 11.05
N THR A 137 0.07 -4.72 12.35
CA THR A 137 -0.99 -4.44 13.34
C THR A 137 -1.25 -2.94 13.45
N ASP A 138 -0.21 -2.11 13.39
CA ASP A 138 -0.34 -0.66 13.37
C ASP A 138 -1.09 -0.18 12.11
N LEU A 139 -0.74 -0.70 10.93
CA LEU A 139 -1.48 -0.43 9.69
C LEU A 139 -2.95 -0.84 9.78
N PHE A 140 -3.24 -1.99 10.39
CA PHE A 140 -4.60 -2.43 10.64
C PHE A 140 -5.35 -1.49 11.60
N SER A 141 -4.68 -0.97 12.63
CA SER A 141 -5.28 -0.01 13.56
C SER A 141 -5.64 1.32 12.88
N ILE A 142 -4.79 1.82 11.98
CA ILE A 142 -5.00 3.07 11.22
C ILE A 142 -6.27 2.95 10.36
N THR A 143 -6.43 1.82 9.68
CA THR A 143 -7.60 1.57 8.82
C THR A 143 -8.88 1.38 9.63
N THR A 144 -8.82 0.61 10.72
CA THR A 144 -9.98 0.32 11.59
C THR A 144 -10.49 1.56 12.30
N HIS A 145 -9.59 2.38 12.86
CA HIS A 145 -9.94 3.60 13.59
C HIS A 145 -10.14 4.81 12.68
N ARG A 146 -10.07 4.64 11.36
CA ARG A 146 -10.32 5.69 10.35
C ARG A 146 -9.48 6.95 10.57
N GLN A 147 -8.19 6.79 10.92
CA GLN A 147 -7.28 7.89 11.27
C GLN A 147 -6.85 8.74 10.07
N THR A 148 -6.98 8.21 8.86
CA THR A 148 -6.56 8.84 7.60
C THR A 148 -7.68 8.84 6.57
N SER A 149 -7.48 9.50 5.43
CA SER A 149 -8.40 9.57 4.30
C SER A 149 -8.84 8.19 3.80
N ALA A 150 -10.04 8.11 3.23
CA ALA A 150 -10.56 6.85 2.69
C ALA A 150 -9.63 6.23 1.64
N ARG A 151 -9.06 7.07 0.76
CA ARG A 151 -8.10 6.65 -0.26
C ARG A 151 -6.89 5.93 0.34
N LEU A 152 -6.27 6.53 1.36
CA LEU A 152 -5.12 5.93 2.01
C LEU A 152 -5.48 4.64 2.75
N ARG A 153 -6.66 4.58 3.39
CA ARG A 153 -7.13 3.34 4.03
C ARG A 153 -7.32 2.19 3.04
N PHE A 154 -7.85 2.46 1.84
CA PHE A 154 -7.94 1.47 0.78
C PHE A 154 -6.55 1.03 0.30
N MET A 155 -5.62 1.98 0.15
CA MET A 155 -4.24 1.66 -0.22
C MET A 155 -3.54 0.77 0.81
N ILE A 156 -3.73 1.04 2.11
CA ILE A 156 -3.22 0.19 3.19
C ILE A 156 -3.88 -1.20 3.14
N GLN A 157 -5.20 -1.26 2.94
CA GLN A 157 -5.93 -2.52 2.83
C GLN A 157 -5.44 -3.35 1.65
N ASP A 158 -5.14 -2.74 0.50
CA ASP A 158 -4.59 -3.42 -0.67
C ASP A 158 -3.25 -4.08 -0.36
N VAL A 159 -2.36 -3.40 0.38
CA VAL A 159 -1.07 -3.97 0.82
C VAL A 159 -1.29 -5.12 1.80
N MET A 160 -2.19 -4.99 2.77
CA MET A 160 -2.49 -6.07 3.72
C MET A 160 -3.09 -7.29 3.02
N ASP A 161 -3.99 -7.08 2.06
CA ASP A 161 -4.58 -8.14 1.25
C ASP A 161 -3.52 -8.83 0.38
N LEU A 162 -2.60 -8.05 -0.22
CA LEU A 162 -1.50 -8.58 -1.01
C LEU A 162 -0.60 -9.49 -0.17
N ARG A 163 -0.28 -9.10 1.07
CA ARG A 163 0.48 -9.93 2.01
C ARG A 163 -0.27 -11.22 2.36
N LYS A 164 -1.57 -11.14 2.67
CA LYS A 164 -2.42 -12.33 2.96
C LYS A 164 -2.49 -13.29 1.78
N ALA A 165 -2.43 -12.76 0.56
CA ALA A 165 -2.34 -13.55 -0.68
C ALA A 165 -0.91 -14.03 -0.99
N ASN A 166 0.00 -14.05 -0.01
CA ASN A 166 1.41 -14.43 -0.15
C ASN A 166 2.13 -13.65 -1.28
N TRP A 167 1.84 -12.35 -1.39
CA TRP A 167 2.43 -11.45 -2.38
C TRP A 167 2.15 -11.83 -3.83
N VAL A 168 1.07 -12.58 -4.08
CA VAL A 168 0.58 -12.88 -5.42
C VAL A 168 -0.39 -11.79 -5.84
N ALA A 169 -0.02 -11.03 -6.87
CA ALA A 169 -0.86 -9.96 -7.40
C ALA A 169 -2.19 -10.53 -7.93
N ARG A 170 -3.33 -9.94 -7.54
CA ARG A 170 -4.68 -10.34 -8.00
C ARG A 170 -4.88 -10.18 -9.51
N ARG A 171 -4.10 -9.31 -10.15
CA ARG A 171 -4.05 -9.12 -11.60
C ARG A 171 -2.59 -9.21 -12.00
N ALA A 172 -2.26 -10.05 -12.98
CA ALA A 172 -0.99 -9.90 -13.70
C ALA A 172 -0.93 -8.44 -14.17
N GLU A 173 0.23 -7.79 -14.08
CA GLU A 173 0.41 -6.42 -14.57
C GLU A 173 -0.28 -6.32 -15.93
N ALA A 174 -1.31 -5.48 -16.01
CA ALA A 174 -2.02 -5.25 -17.26
C ALA A 174 -1.01 -4.55 -18.17
N LYS A 175 -0.20 -5.35 -18.87
CA LYS A 175 0.56 -4.87 -20.00
C LYS A 175 -0.43 -4.11 -20.87
N PRO A 176 -0.12 -2.87 -21.28
CA PRO A 176 -0.93 -2.20 -22.28
C PRO A 176 -1.08 -3.17 -23.45
N THR A 177 -2.29 -3.67 -23.67
CA THR A 177 -2.57 -4.50 -24.82
C THR A 177 -2.39 -3.61 -26.03
N THR A 178 -1.55 -4.04 -26.96
CA THR A 178 -1.35 -3.29 -28.21
C THR A 178 -2.65 -3.22 -28.99
N ILE A 179 -2.84 -2.16 -29.80
CA ILE A 179 -4.03 -2.01 -30.65
C ILE A 179 -4.22 -3.25 -31.53
N ASP A 180 -3.12 -3.86 -31.98
CA ASP A 180 -3.13 -5.08 -32.77
C ASP A 180 -3.68 -6.29 -31.99
N GLU A 181 -3.32 -6.45 -30.72
CA GLU A 181 -3.88 -7.50 -29.84
C GLU A 181 -5.37 -7.29 -29.56
N ILE A 182 -5.84 -6.04 -29.49
CA ILE A 182 -7.26 -5.72 -29.32
C ILE A 182 -8.05 -6.12 -30.56
N HIS A 183 -7.58 -5.74 -31.75
CA HIS A 183 -8.23 -6.11 -33.02
C HIS A 183 -8.19 -7.62 -33.27
N GLU A 184 -7.11 -8.30 -32.88
CA GLU A 184 -7.00 -9.77 -32.94
C GLU A 184 -8.05 -10.44 -32.05
N GLN A 185 -8.15 -10.00 -30.79
CA GLN A 185 -9.13 -10.53 -29.85
C GLN A 185 -10.58 -10.24 -30.28
N GLU A 186 -10.83 -9.09 -30.88
CA GLU A 186 -12.14 -8.72 -31.40
C GLU A 186 -12.53 -9.55 -32.62
N ARG A 187 -11.57 -9.81 -33.53
CA ARG A 187 -11.78 -10.72 -34.67
C ARG A 187 -12.09 -12.13 -34.20
N LEU A 188 -11.30 -12.68 -33.28
CA LEU A 188 -11.52 -14.02 -32.74
C LEU A 188 -12.86 -14.14 -32.00
N LYS A 189 -13.27 -13.11 -31.25
CA LYS A 189 -14.59 -13.05 -30.61
C LYS A 189 -15.72 -13.02 -31.63
N ARG A 190 -15.58 -12.25 -32.71
CA ARG A 190 -16.58 -12.17 -33.78
C ARG A 190 -16.72 -13.51 -34.52
N GLU A 191 -15.60 -14.15 -34.85
CA GLU A 191 -15.60 -15.48 -35.47
C GLU A 191 -16.24 -16.53 -34.54
N GLN A 192 -15.98 -16.45 -33.23
CA GLN A 192 -16.59 -17.36 -32.26
C GLN A 192 -18.10 -17.14 -32.12
N GLN A 193 -18.55 -15.88 -32.11
CA GLN A 193 -19.97 -15.54 -32.12
C GLN A 193 -20.66 -16.01 -33.40
N GLU A 194 -20.01 -15.89 -34.57
CA GLU A 194 -20.55 -16.38 -35.84
C GLU A 194 -20.69 -17.90 -35.83
N ARG A 195 -19.69 -18.64 -35.32
CA ARG A 195 -19.79 -20.10 -35.14
C ARG A 195 -20.91 -20.51 -34.18
N ASP A 196 -21.07 -19.79 -33.08
CA ASP A 196 -22.14 -20.08 -32.11
C ASP A 196 -23.52 -19.77 -32.69
N GLN A 197 -23.66 -18.70 -33.48
CA GLN A 197 -24.90 -18.39 -34.20
C GLN A 197 -25.22 -19.42 -35.29
N GLU A 198 -24.23 -19.92 -36.02
CA GLU A 198 -24.43 -20.98 -37.00
C GLU A 198 -24.86 -22.29 -36.34
N ARG A 199 -24.25 -22.63 -35.19
CA ARG A 199 -24.65 -23.78 -34.38
C ARG A 199 -26.09 -23.65 -33.88
N ASP A 200 -26.50 -22.48 -33.39
CA ASP A 200 -27.91 -22.26 -32.98
C ASP A 200 -28.87 -22.37 -34.17
N LYS A 201 -28.51 -21.82 -35.34
CA LYS A 201 -29.32 -21.94 -36.57
C LYS A 201 -29.42 -23.39 -37.05
N ALA A 202 -28.37 -24.19 -36.94
CA ALA A 202 -28.37 -25.60 -37.30
C ALA A 202 -29.31 -26.41 -36.38
N LEU A 203 -29.22 -26.18 -35.06
CA LEU A 203 -30.11 -26.81 -34.07
C LEU A 203 -31.59 -26.47 -34.29
N ARG A 204 -31.89 -25.21 -34.68
CA ARG A 204 -33.25 -24.79 -35.04
C ARG A 204 -33.75 -25.43 -36.33
N ARG A 205 -32.88 -25.61 -37.34
CA ARG A 205 -33.23 -26.30 -38.60
C ARG A 205 -33.51 -27.79 -38.40
N GLU A 206 -32.79 -28.42 -37.47
CA GLU A 206 -32.98 -29.83 -37.11
C GLU A 206 -34.30 -30.04 -36.36
N SER A 207 -34.67 -29.12 -35.46
CA SER A 207 -36.00 -29.13 -34.80
C SER A 207 -37.17 -28.94 -35.79
N ASN A 208 -36.96 -28.25 -36.91
CA ASN A 208 -38.00 -28.03 -37.93
C ASN A 208 -38.09 -29.13 -39.00
N ARG A 209 -37.18 -30.13 -39.01
CA ARG A 209 -37.22 -31.30 -39.89
C ARG A 209 -37.85 -32.54 -39.25
N GLY A 210 -38.12 -32.51 -37.94
CA GLY A 210 -38.78 -33.60 -37.19
C GLY A 210 -40.30 -33.45 -37.04
N GLY A 211 -40.94 -32.56 -37.79
CA GLY A 211 -42.38 -32.27 -37.68
C GLY A 211 -43.24 -33.05 -38.67
N ASN A 212 -43.25 -34.39 -38.61
CA ASN A 212 -44.33 -35.17 -39.19
C ASN A 212 -44.50 -36.53 -38.47
N ASN A 213 -45.27 -36.52 -37.38
CA ASN A 213 -46.19 -37.61 -37.09
C ASN A 213 -47.31 -37.17 -36.13
N SER A 214 -48.51 -37.53 -36.56
CA SER A 214 -49.83 -37.32 -35.96
C SER A 214 -50.07 -38.27 -34.76
N TYR A 215 -51.16 -37.99 -34.03
CA TYR A 215 -51.78 -38.72 -32.91
C TYR A 215 -51.06 -38.52 -31.57
N GLY A 216 -51.66 -38.06 -30.49
CA GLY A 216 -53.05 -38.20 -30.04
C GLY A 216 -53.01 -38.76 -28.61
N HIS A 217 -53.77 -38.13 -27.70
CA HIS A 217 -54.20 -38.64 -26.39
C HIS A 217 -53.27 -38.48 -25.16
N ASN A 218 -53.58 -37.42 -24.39
CA ASN A 218 -53.89 -37.39 -22.95
C ASN A 218 -53.50 -38.59 -22.06
N SER A 219 -52.66 -38.33 -21.04
CA SER A 219 -52.86 -38.82 -19.67
C SER A 219 -52.01 -38.03 -18.65
N GLN A 220 -52.70 -37.20 -17.86
CA GLN A 220 -52.79 -37.27 -16.39
C GLN A 220 -51.55 -37.76 -15.59
N GLN A 221 -51.07 -36.84 -14.73
CA GLN A 221 -50.67 -37.01 -13.31
C GLN A 221 -49.18 -36.88 -12.89
N TYR A 222 -49.00 -35.89 -12.02
CA TYR A 222 -48.21 -35.83 -10.76
C TYR A 222 -46.75 -36.31 -10.82
N THR A 223 -45.77 -35.47 -10.53
CA THR A 223 -45.43 -34.93 -9.20
C THR A 223 -44.51 -33.71 -9.39
N GLY A 224 -44.82 -32.55 -8.81
CA GLY A 224 -44.24 -32.07 -7.54
C GLY A 224 -42.84 -31.47 -7.75
N GLY A 225 -42.53 -30.20 -7.48
CA GLY A 225 -43.27 -29.08 -6.91
C GLY A 225 -42.30 -27.91 -6.68
N ARG A 226 -42.87 -26.74 -6.35
CA ARG A 226 -42.26 -25.55 -5.71
C ARG A 226 -41.18 -24.83 -6.54
N GLY A 227 -41.38 -23.63 -7.09
CA GLY A 227 -42.25 -22.53 -6.70
C GLY A 227 -41.59 -21.68 -5.61
N SER A 228 -41.15 -20.47 -5.97
CA SER A 228 -41.67 -19.22 -5.39
C SER A 228 -40.96 -18.01 -5.99
N GLY A 229 -41.73 -17.09 -6.55
CA GLY A 229 -41.29 -15.70 -6.70
C GLY A 229 -41.45 -14.94 -5.39
N MET A 230 -40.86 -13.75 -5.28
CA MET A 230 -41.58 -12.54 -4.88
C MET A 230 -40.68 -11.29 -4.87
N LYS A 231 -41.25 -10.25 -5.48
CA LYS A 231 -41.35 -8.85 -5.03
C LYS A 231 -40.12 -7.94 -5.02
N GLN A 232 -40.24 -6.96 -5.91
CA GLN A 232 -39.86 -5.56 -5.73
C GLN A 232 -40.31 -5.01 -4.37
N GLN A 233 -39.43 -4.25 -3.73
CA GLN A 233 -39.83 -3.14 -2.88
C GLN A 233 -38.75 -2.05 -2.89
N SER A 234 -39.14 -0.91 -3.43
CA SER A 234 -38.53 0.39 -3.22
C SER A 234 -38.69 0.81 -1.77
N ASN A 235 -37.67 1.41 -1.16
CA ASN A 235 -37.81 2.42 -0.13
C ASN A 235 -36.61 3.38 -0.16
N ARG A 236 -36.93 4.66 -0.36
CA ARG A 236 -36.11 5.81 0.04
C ARG A 236 -36.36 6.07 1.52
N ALA A 237 -35.32 6.47 2.24
CA ALA A 237 -35.41 7.36 3.39
C ALA A 237 -34.07 8.09 3.53
N ASP A 238 -34.13 9.41 3.40
CA ASP A 238 -33.15 10.37 3.90
C ASP A 238 -33.18 10.35 5.44
N ASP A 239 -32.04 10.56 6.10
CA ASP A 239 -32.00 11.53 7.20
C ASP A 239 -30.56 11.92 7.58
N GLU A 240 -30.42 13.22 7.84
CA GLU A 240 -29.21 13.97 8.17
C GLU A 240 -28.88 13.94 9.68
N GLN A 241 -27.66 14.40 9.96
CA GLN A 241 -27.23 15.19 11.13
C GLN A 241 -26.90 14.50 12.46
N SER A 242 -25.61 14.63 12.81
CA SER A 242 -25.05 15.06 14.10
C SER A 242 -23.57 14.66 14.11
N GLY A 243 -22.56 15.44 14.47
CA GLY A 243 -22.48 16.70 15.18
C GLY A 243 -21.00 16.82 15.59
N ASN A 244 -20.40 17.97 15.33
CA ASN A 244 -18.99 18.28 15.54
C ASN A 244 -18.63 18.24 17.04
N ARG A 245 -17.59 17.48 17.44
CA ARG A 245 -16.84 17.74 18.70
C ARG A 245 -15.36 17.40 18.53
N PHE A 246 -14.58 18.44 18.27
CA PHE A 246 -13.16 18.51 18.59
C PHE A 246 -12.96 18.18 20.08
N ASN A 247 -12.15 17.18 20.39
CA ASN A 247 -11.68 16.93 21.75
C ASN A 247 -10.20 17.30 21.85
N VAL A 248 -9.97 18.45 22.47
CA VAL A 248 -8.68 19.05 22.74
C VAL A 248 -8.10 18.36 23.98
N ASN A 249 -7.48 17.18 23.84
CA ASN A 249 -6.77 16.51 24.95
C ASN A 249 -5.81 15.38 24.50
N SER A 250 -4.82 15.67 23.64
CA SER A 250 -3.72 14.73 23.41
C SER A 250 -2.33 15.36 23.22
N VAL A 251 -2.06 16.45 23.94
CA VAL A 251 -0.74 17.13 23.95
C VAL A 251 0.12 16.70 25.16
N ARG A 252 -0.07 15.50 25.70
CA ARG A 252 0.72 15.02 26.87
C ARG A 252 1.08 13.54 26.79
N GLN A 253 1.76 13.10 25.74
CA GLN A 253 2.51 11.82 25.77
C GLN A 253 3.87 11.81 25.04
N LEU A 254 4.40 12.95 24.60
CA LEU A 254 5.72 13.03 23.94
C LEU A 254 6.89 13.30 24.90
N GLN A 255 6.90 12.64 26.06
CA GLN A 255 8.06 12.62 26.95
C GLN A 255 8.22 11.21 27.51
N LYS A 256 8.91 10.35 26.77
CA LYS A 256 9.64 9.14 27.23
C LYS A 256 10.15 8.34 26.03
N ILE A 257 11.08 8.91 25.26
CA ILE A 257 12.01 8.10 24.46
C ILE A 257 13.40 8.70 24.64
N ASP A 258 14.07 8.30 25.72
CA ASP A 258 15.52 8.22 25.69
C ASP A 258 15.98 7.00 26.50
N ARG A 259 17.14 6.49 26.11
CA ARG A 259 17.94 5.35 26.59
C ARG A 259 17.95 4.15 25.65
N ARG A 260 18.70 4.31 24.55
CA ARG A 260 19.85 3.46 24.15
C ARG A 260 20.18 3.61 22.66
N ASN A 261 21.48 3.66 22.36
CA ASN A 261 22.18 3.39 21.10
C ASN A 261 22.77 4.61 20.37
N GLU A 262 24.10 4.61 20.35
CA GLU A 262 24.96 4.74 19.17
C GLU A 262 24.22 4.92 17.83
N GLY A 263 24.74 5.82 16.99
CA GLY A 263 24.14 6.21 15.71
C GLY A 263 23.59 5.03 14.88
N PRO A 264 22.46 5.21 14.19
CA PRO A 264 21.55 4.14 13.77
C PRO A 264 22.07 3.18 12.70
N LEU A 265 23.35 3.17 12.35
CA LEU A 265 23.84 2.35 11.23
C LEU A 265 25.12 1.55 11.46
N VAL A 266 25.79 1.66 12.63
CA VAL A 266 26.97 0.84 12.93
C VAL A 266 26.65 -0.68 12.95
N LYS A 267 25.39 -1.06 13.12
CA LYS A 267 24.94 -2.45 13.26
C LYS A 267 24.50 -3.15 11.96
N TYR A 268 24.51 -2.48 10.81
CA TYR A 268 23.70 -2.89 9.65
C TYR A 268 24.50 -3.25 8.39
N ILE A 269 25.84 -3.11 8.44
CA ILE A 269 26.76 -3.31 7.31
C ILE A 269 27.47 -4.69 7.32
N SER A 270 27.30 -5.49 8.38
CA SER A 270 27.82 -6.87 8.43
C SER A 270 26.84 -7.89 7.86
#